data_AF-A0A811PPE8-F1
#
_entry.id   AF-A0A811PPE8-F1
#
_cell.length_a   1.000
_cell.length_b   1.000
_cell.length_c   1.000
_cell.angle_alpha   90.00
_cell.angle_beta   90.00
_cell.angle_gamma   90.00
#
_symmetry.space_group_name_H-M   'P 1'
#
loop_
_entity.id
_entity.type
_entity.pdbx_description
1 polymer ?
#
loop_
_entity_poly.entity_id
_entity_poly.type
_entity_poly.pdbx_seq_one_letter_code
_entity_poly.pdbx_strand_id
1 'polypeptide(L)'
;MAAAATAEAAEDMVAALDEETLALMGISSAATAAPVAVGAEWETFKENVRPLKRGRDVAKLNQALKAHADPAQRAALLEARKKMIEAIDEYQGEDPLQPWLDCIKWVQESFPTGGECSGLVVLYEQCVRTLWHDERYKDDLRFLKVWLEYAGNCADAEVIYRFLEANQIGQGHAIYYMAYASLMESKNKLRKANEIFDLGIARKAKPLEKLEAVYRTFLRRSTKKREQEPDNTADDDLPKRSFGTNLKRDENRNQQAGNSQLGRPRALQRIDANRPLSVYKEERPLPNQGLDGVRNKENNTSWRTLPTQADRNKENSMMPTKWTSHKIPRKIGARGAVQSTRTSSIEVFVEEGTAQEPARPVPKSPKPSVLKLRQATSKSLKKETELLKENPLRNFPLSSLR
;
A
#
# COMPACT_ATOMS: atom_id res chain seq x y z
N MET A 1 -46.88 -32.86 31.86
CA MET A 1 -47.88 -32.37 30.88
C MET A 1 -47.52 -30.93 30.59
N ALA A 2 -46.85 -30.67 29.46
CA ALA A 2 -47.45 -30.14 28.22
C ALA A 2 -47.72 -28.62 28.34
N ALA A 3 -47.38 -27.72 27.44
CA ALA A 3 -46.71 -27.68 26.13
C ALA A 3 -46.30 -26.19 25.91
N ALA A 4 -45.21 -25.87 25.19
CA ALA A 4 -45.17 -25.34 23.79
C ALA A 4 -46.06 -24.10 23.54
N ALA A 5 -45.74 -23.05 22.78
CA ALA A 5 -44.68 -22.61 21.88
C ALA A 5 -44.93 -21.08 21.67
N THR A 6 -44.00 -20.23 21.23
CA THR A 6 -43.75 -20.00 19.80
C THR A 6 -42.61 -18.97 19.68
N ALA A 7 -41.48 -19.42 19.11
CA ALA A 7 -40.49 -18.56 18.49
C ALA A 7 -40.66 -18.74 16.98
N GLU A 8 -40.93 -17.65 16.28
CA GLU A 8 -41.17 -17.60 14.84
C GLU A 8 -39.83 -17.73 14.10
N ALA A 9 -39.76 -18.70 13.19
CA ALA A 9 -38.57 -19.13 12.48
C ALA A 9 -38.28 -18.25 11.26
N ALA A 10 -37.00 -17.94 11.06
CA ALA A 10 -36.48 -17.48 9.77
C ALA A 10 -36.37 -18.70 8.84
N GLU A 11 -37.08 -18.67 7.71
CA GLU A 11 -36.92 -19.65 6.64
C GLU A 11 -35.65 -19.36 5.83
N ASP A 12 -34.63 -20.22 5.98
CA ASP A 12 -33.56 -20.36 5.01
C ASP A 12 -34.00 -21.36 3.92
N MET A 13 -34.06 -20.91 2.67
CA MET A 13 -34.34 -21.76 1.51
C MET A 13 -33.18 -22.73 1.27
N VAL A 14 -33.37 -24.00 1.64
CA VAL A 14 -32.49 -25.11 1.29
C VAL A 14 -32.86 -25.61 -0.11
N ALA A 15 -32.02 -25.34 -1.11
CA ALA A 15 -32.11 -26.01 -2.40
C ALA A 15 -31.49 -27.41 -2.27
N ALA A 16 -32.31 -28.45 -2.35
CA ALA A 16 -31.86 -29.83 -2.39
C ALA A 16 -31.20 -30.11 -3.75
N LEU A 17 -29.95 -30.57 -3.72
CA LEU A 17 -29.28 -31.09 -4.91
C LEU A 17 -29.90 -32.45 -5.30
N ASP A 18 -30.03 -32.64 -6.59
CA ASP A 18 -30.56 -33.81 -7.28
C ASP A 18 -29.67 -35.05 -7.13
N GLU A 19 -30.29 -36.22 -7.03
CA GLU A 19 -29.63 -37.49 -6.68
C GLU A 19 -28.54 -37.91 -7.68
N GLU A 20 -28.67 -37.51 -8.94
CA GLU A 20 -27.67 -37.76 -9.99
C GLU A 20 -26.35 -37.01 -9.75
N THR A 21 -26.39 -35.79 -9.21
CA THR A 21 -25.17 -35.00 -8.96
C THR A 21 -24.40 -35.50 -7.74
N LEU A 22 -25.10 -36.08 -6.76
CA LEU A 22 -24.50 -36.75 -5.61
C LEU A 22 -23.83 -38.09 -5.98
N ALA A 23 -24.42 -38.83 -6.92
CA ALA A 23 -23.85 -40.08 -7.40
C ALA A 23 -22.52 -39.87 -8.16
N LEU A 24 -22.41 -38.79 -8.95
CA LEU A 24 -21.18 -38.47 -9.69
C LEU A 24 -20.01 -38.06 -8.78
N MET A 25 -20.30 -37.55 -7.58
CA MET A 25 -19.31 -37.15 -6.58
C MET A 25 -18.92 -38.27 -5.59
N GLY A 26 -19.48 -39.48 -5.72
CA GLY A 26 -19.09 -40.65 -4.94
C GLY A 26 -19.49 -40.62 -3.45
N ILE A 27 -20.53 -39.86 -3.10
CA ILE A 27 -20.98 -39.70 -1.70
C ILE A 27 -22.29 -40.48 -1.49
N SER A 28 -22.24 -41.59 -0.75
CA SER A 28 -23.37 -42.52 -0.57
C SER A 28 -24.34 -42.17 0.58
N SER A 29 -24.32 -40.95 1.13
CA SER A 29 -25.28 -40.55 2.15
C SER A 29 -25.37 -39.03 2.31
N ALA A 30 -26.59 -38.49 2.21
CA ALA A 30 -26.90 -37.08 2.39
C ALA A 30 -26.67 -36.55 3.83
N ALA A 31 -26.34 -37.41 4.80
CA ALA A 31 -26.26 -37.06 6.21
C ALA A 31 -24.89 -36.50 6.67
N THR A 32 -23.90 -36.38 5.78
CA THR A 32 -22.55 -35.87 6.13
C THR A 32 -22.05 -34.75 5.21
N ALA A 33 -22.97 -33.97 4.63
CA ALA A 33 -22.58 -32.71 3.98
C ALA A 33 -22.45 -31.61 5.05
N ALA A 34 -21.22 -31.16 5.32
CA ALA A 34 -20.99 -29.87 5.96
C ALA A 34 -21.79 -28.79 5.20
N PRO A 35 -22.30 -27.74 5.86
CA PRO A 35 -22.98 -26.66 5.16
C PRO A 35 -21.97 -25.98 4.23
N VAL A 36 -21.94 -26.40 2.97
CA VAL A 36 -21.24 -25.71 1.91
C VAL A 36 -21.97 -24.40 1.79
N ALA A 37 -21.36 -23.33 2.30
CA ALA A 37 -21.87 -21.99 2.16
C ALA A 37 -21.91 -21.67 0.66
N VAL A 38 -23.05 -21.93 0.03
CA VAL A 38 -23.40 -21.47 -1.32
C VAL A 38 -23.65 -19.97 -1.22
N GLY A 39 -22.58 -19.22 -1.02
CA GLY A 39 -22.59 -17.77 -0.96
C GLY A 39 -21.59 -17.25 -1.98
N ALA A 40 -22.06 -16.98 -3.20
CA ALA A 40 -21.29 -16.30 -4.24
C ALA A 40 -21.09 -14.80 -3.95
N GLU A 41 -21.15 -14.36 -2.68
CA GLU A 41 -20.94 -12.96 -2.31
C GLU A 41 -19.54 -12.47 -2.69
N TRP A 42 -18.55 -13.36 -2.68
CA TRP A 42 -17.24 -13.01 -3.19
C TRP A 42 -17.26 -12.62 -4.68
N GLU A 43 -18.22 -13.09 -5.48
CA GLU A 43 -18.36 -12.69 -6.89
C GLU A 43 -18.89 -11.26 -7.03
N THR A 44 -19.84 -10.86 -6.17
CA THR A 44 -20.40 -9.50 -6.18
C THR A 44 -19.40 -8.47 -5.66
N PHE A 45 -18.50 -8.86 -4.76
CA PHE A 45 -17.48 -7.98 -4.19
C PHE A 45 -16.05 -8.26 -4.67
N LYS A 46 -15.83 -9.04 -5.74
CA LYS A 46 -14.49 -9.44 -6.20
C LYS A 46 -13.53 -8.27 -6.46
N GLU A 47 -14.04 -7.14 -6.94
CA GLU A 47 -13.27 -5.91 -7.19
C GLU A 47 -12.73 -5.27 -5.89
N ASN A 48 -13.36 -5.59 -4.76
CA ASN A 48 -12.99 -5.13 -3.43
C ASN A 48 -12.10 -6.16 -2.70
N VAL A 49 -11.61 -7.20 -3.37
CA VAL A 49 -10.77 -8.23 -2.75
C VAL A 49 -9.33 -8.07 -3.25
N ARG A 50 -8.43 -7.67 -2.35
CA ARG A 50 -7.00 -7.61 -2.66
C ARG A 50 -6.45 -9.02 -2.93
N PRO A 51 -5.79 -9.24 -4.09
CA PRO A 51 -5.11 -10.50 -4.38
C PRO A 51 -3.97 -10.77 -3.40
N LEU A 52 -3.88 -12.00 -2.88
CA LEU A 52 -2.80 -12.45 -2.00
C LEU A 52 -2.07 -13.63 -2.64
N LYS A 53 -0.73 -13.65 -2.55
CA LYS A 53 0.10 -14.72 -3.13
C LYS A 53 -0.20 -16.12 -2.57
N ARG A 54 -0.68 -16.19 -1.33
CA ARG A 54 -1.07 -17.45 -0.67
C ARG A 54 -2.52 -17.88 -0.94
N GLY A 55 -3.32 -17.02 -1.59
CA GLY A 55 -4.78 -17.18 -1.66
C GLY A 55 -5.51 -16.72 -0.39
N ARG A 56 -6.82 -16.97 -0.34
CA ARG A 56 -7.74 -16.65 0.76
C ARG A 56 -8.65 -17.84 1.03
N ASP A 57 -9.09 -17.96 2.27
CA ASP A 57 -10.17 -18.86 2.65
C ASP A 57 -11.51 -18.24 2.25
N VAL A 58 -12.31 -18.97 1.46
CA VAL A 58 -13.58 -18.50 0.90
C VAL A 58 -14.62 -18.28 2.00
N ALA A 59 -14.66 -19.13 3.03
CA ALA A 59 -15.63 -19.00 4.11
C ALA A 59 -15.41 -17.71 4.90
N LYS A 60 -14.15 -17.46 5.28
CA LYS A 60 -13.76 -16.21 5.97
C LYS A 60 -13.93 -14.99 5.08
N LEU A 61 -13.69 -15.12 3.79
CA LEU A 61 -13.88 -14.02 2.83
C LEU A 61 -15.35 -13.61 2.78
N ASN A 62 -16.28 -14.54 2.63
CA ASN A 62 -17.72 -14.25 2.62
C ASN A 62 -18.15 -13.60 3.94
N GLN A 63 -17.72 -14.14 5.09
CA GLN A 63 -18.01 -13.54 6.39
C GLN A 63 -17.49 -12.10 6.51
N ALA A 64 -16.25 -11.84 6.08
CA ALA A 64 -15.67 -10.52 6.09
C ALA A 64 -16.44 -9.56 5.17
N LEU A 65 -16.82 -10.01 3.98
CA LEU A 65 -17.57 -9.19 3.01
C LEU A 65 -18.95 -8.79 3.57
N LYS A 66 -19.69 -9.72 4.18
CA LYS A 66 -20.94 -9.41 4.92
C LYS A 66 -20.70 -8.37 6.02
N ALA A 67 -19.65 -8.57 6.82
CA ALA A 67 -19.30 -7.68 7.93
C ALA A 67 -18.92 -6.26 7.48
N HIS A 68 -18.41 -6.08 6.26
CA HIS A 68 -18.12 -4.75 5.71
C HIS A 68 -19.35 -4.06 5.11
N ALA A 69 -20.40 -4.81 4.74
CA ALA A 69 -21.66 -4.25 4.27
C ALA A 69 -22.44 -3.58 5.41
N ASP A 70 -22.47 -4.19 6.59
CA ASP A 70 -23.14 -3.65 7.78
C ASP A 70 -22.22 -2.70 8.59
N PRO A 71 -22.61 -1.42 8.81
CA PRO A 71 -21.86 -0.50 9.67
C PRO A 71 -21.62 -1.00 11.10
N ALA A 72 -22.56 -1.75 11.68
CA ALA A 72 -22.43 -2.24 13.07
C ALA A 72 -21.37 -3.34 13.18
N GLN A 73 -21.42 -4.33 12.30
CA GLN A 73 -20.41 -5.38 12.20
C GLN A 73 -19.02 -4.81 11.87
N ARG A 74 -18.95 -3.82 10.98
CA ARG A 74 -17.69 -3.13 10.69
C ARG A 74 -17.12 -2.42 11.92
N ALA A 75 -17.96 -1.81 12.76
CA ALA A 75 -17.50 -1.19 14.00
C ALA A 75 -16.97 -2.25 14.99
N ALA A 76 -17.64 -3.39 15.11
CA ALA A 76 -17.19 -4.52 15.92
C ALA A 76 -15.82 -5.06 15.45
N LEU A 77 -15.56 -5.13 14.13
CA LEU A 77 -14.24 -5.49 13.60
C LEU A 77 -13.15 -4.50 14.04
N LEU A 78 -13.44 -3.20 13.99
CA LEU A 78 -12.46 -2.19 14.42
C LEU A 78 -12.18 -2.29 15.93
N GLU A 79 -13.20 -2.59 16.73
CA GLU A 79 -13.04 -2.83 18.17
C GLU A 79 -12.24 -4.11 18.46
N ALA A 80 -12.53 -5.20 17.75
CA ALA A 80 -11.79 -6.45 17.86
C ALA A 80 -10.31 -6.25 17.51
N ARG A 81 -10.02 -5.48 16.46
CA ARG A 81 -8.65 -5.08 16.10
C ARG A 81 -7.96 -4.36 17.25
N LYS A 82 -8.64 -3.39 17.86
CA LYS A 82 -8.09 -2.61 18.98
C LYS A 82 -7.74 -3.53 20.16
N LYS A 83 -8.64 -4.45 20.52
CA LYS A 83 -8.39 -5.45 21.57
C LYS A 83 -7.20 -6.35 21.26
N MET A 84 -7.01 -6.76 20.00
CA MET A 84 -5.84 -7.55 19.62
C MET A 84 -4.54 -6.75 19.76
N ILE A 85 -4.57 -5.43 19.49
CA ILE A 85 -3.39 -4.56 19.67
C ILE A 85 -3.10 -4.38 21.17
N GLU A 86 -4.12 -4.11 21.99
CA GLU A 86 -3.97 -4.03 23.44
C GLU A 86 -3.40 -5.35 24.01
N ALA A 87 -3.87 -6.50 23.52
CA ALA A 87 -3.36 -7.81 23.92
C ALA A 87 -1.90 -8.08 23.48
N ILE A 88 -1.42 -7.44 22.40
CA ILE A 88 -0.01 -7.49 22.00
C ILE A 88 0.85 -6.74 23.02
N ASP A 89 0.40 -5.55 23.44
CA ASP A 89 1.15 -4.70 24.38
C ASP A 89 1.20 -5.32 25.79
N GLU A 90 0.14 -6.03 26.20
CA GLU A 90 0.05 -6.72 27.50
C GLU A 90 0.71 -8.11 27.50
N TYR A 91 1.18 -8.59 26.35
CA TYR A 91 1.71 -9.95 26.22
C TYR A 91 3.02 -10.15 26.99
N GLN A 92 3.04 -11.15 27.88
CA GLN A 92 4.22 -11.52 28.70
C GLN A 92 4.74 -12.94 28.41
N GLY A 93 4.46 -13.49 27.22
CA GLY A 93 4.96 -14.82 26.85
C GLY A 93 6.38 -14.83 26.28
N GLU A 94 6.89 -16.03 26.00
CA GLU A 94 8.28 -16.24 25.55
C GLU A 94 8.53 -15.74 24.11
N ASP A 95 7.53 -15.84 23.23
CA ASP A 95 7.60 -15.47 21.81
C ASP A 95 6.73 -14.22 21.52
N PRO A 96 7.26 -13.00 21.73
CA PRO A 96 6.54 -11.77 21.44
C PRO A 96 6.17 -11.59 19.97
N LEU A 97 6.72 -12.36 19.02
CA LEU A 97 6.35 -12.30 17.61
C LEU A 97 4.97 -12.93 17.33
N GLN A 98 4.58 -13.97 18.07
CA GLN A 98 3.39 -14.74 17.76
C GLN A 98 2.08 -13.91 17.79
N PRO A 99 1.83 -13.06 18.82
CA PRO A 99 0.68 -12.17 18.83
C PRO A 99 0.59 -11.21 17.63
N TRP A 100 1.74 -10.71 17.15
CA TRP A 100 1.78 -9.89 15.93
C TRP A 100 1.36 -10.68 14.70
N LEU A 101 1.83 -11.91 14.54
CA LEU A 101 1.48 -12.76 13.40
C LEU A 101 -0.02 -13.07 13.37
N ASP A 102 -0.61 -13.36 14.53
CA ASP A 102 -2.02 -13.66 14.65
C ASP A 102 -2.88 -12.42 14.36
N CYS A 103 -2.49 -11.24 14.86
CA CYS A 103 -3.15 -9.99 14.53
C CYS A 103 -3.02 -9.65 13.03
N ILE A 104 -1.83 -9.77 12.44
CA ILE A 104 -1.60 -9.55 11.01
C ILE A 104 -2.48 -10.48 10.17
N LYS A 105 -2.51 -11.78 10.50
CA LYS A 105 -3.31 -12.77 9.80
C LYS A 105 -4.80 -12.44 9.91
N TRP A 106 -5.27 -12.13 11.11
CA TRP A 106 -6.65 -11.74 11.36
C TRP A 106 -7.04 -10.48 10.58
N VAL A 107 -6.19 -9.46 10.51
CA VAL A 107 -6.44 -8.25 9.71
C VAL A 107 -6.49 -8.56 8.21
N GLN A 108 -5.59 -9.41 7.69
CA GLN A 108 -5.60 -9.81 6.28
C GLN A 108 -6.89 -10.56 5.88
N GLU A 109 -7.43 -11.37 6.80
CA GLU A 109 -8.67 -12.13 6.61
C GLU A 109 -9.91 -11.22 6.77
N SER A 110 -9.94 -10.37 7.80
CA SER A 110 -11.09 -9.53 8.16
C SER A 110 -11.24 -8.27 7.29
N PHE A 111 -10.19 -7.84 6.60
CA PHE A 111 -10.20 -6.66 5.73
C PHE A 111 -9.78 -7.01 4.29
N PRO A 112 -10.68 -7.61 3.50
CA PRO A 112 -10.35 -8.07 2.15
C PRO A 112 -9.96 -6.97 1.18
N THR A 113 -10.51 -5.76 1.35
CA THR A 113 -10.15 -4.54 0.59
C THR A 113 -8.72 -4.08 0.82
N GLY A 114 -8.14 -4.35 2.00
CA GLY A 114 -6.84 -3.84 2.37
C GLY A 114 -6.77 -2.30 2.41
N GLY A 115 -5.63 -1.74 1.99
CA GLY A 115 -5.38 -0.31 1.98
C GLY A 115 -5.28 0.32 3.37
N GLU A 116 -5.37 1.66 3.41
CA GLU A 116 -5.23 2.45 4.64
C GLU A 116 -6.30 2.14 5.69
N CYS A 117 -7.52 1.79 5.25
CA CYS A 117 -8.63 1.42 6.15
C CYS A 117 -8.32 0.20 7.01
N SER A 118 -7.51 -0.74 6.52
CA SER A 118 -7.10 -1.92 7.29
C SER A 118 -6.06 -1.58 8.36
N GLY A 119 -5.32 -0.48 8.18
CA GLY A 119 -4.16 -0.13 8.99
C GLY A 119 -3.05 -1.19 9.01
N LEU A 120 -3.05 -2.12 8.04
CA LEU A 120 -2.13 -3.26 7.99
C LEU A 120 -0.66 -2.82 7.84
N VAL A 121 -0.40 -1.76 7.08
CA VAL A 121 0.97 -1.21 6.92
C VAL A 121 1.54 -0.70 8.24
N VAL A 122 0.71 -0.02 9.04
CA VAL A 122 1.09 0.47 10.37
C VAL A 122 1.38 -0.71 11.30
N LEU A 123 0.58 -1.76 11.23
CA LEU A 123 0.78 -2.97 12.02
C LEU A 123 2.10 -3.68 11.67
N TYR A 124 2.41 -3.80 10.38
CA TYR A 124 3.72 -4.31 9.95
C TYR A 124 4.86 -3.46 10.47
N GLU A 125 4.73 -2.13 10.35
CA GLU A 125 5.76 -1.20 10.77
C GLU A 125 6.03 -1.27 12.27
N GLN A 126 4.97 -1.33 13.09
CA GLN A 126 5.09 -1.49 14.54
C GLN A 126 5.77 -2.82 14.89
N CYS A 127 5.32 -3.93 14.30
CA CYS A 127 5.91 -5.26 14.49
C CYS A 127 7.42 -5.29 14.19
N VAL A 128 7.83 -4.74 13.05
CA VAL A 128 9.26 -4.76 12.69
C VAL A 128 10.08 -3.81 13.53
N ARG A 129 9.53 -2.65 13.94
CA ARG A 129 10.23 -1.67 14.79
C ARG A 129 10.41 -2.14 16.22
N THR A 130 9.50 -2.94 16.76
CA THR A 130 9.61 -3.49 18.11
C THR A 130 10.62 -4.64 18.17
N LEU A 131 10.65 -5.50 17.14
CA LEU A 131 11.38 -6.76 17.20
C LEU A 131 12.74 -6.79 16.48
N TRP A 132 13.10 -5.79 15.65
CA TRP A 132 14.32 -5.89 14.83
C TRP A 132 15.64 -5.91 15.63
N HIS A 133 15.63 -5.38 16.86
CA HIS A 133 16.79 -5.39 17.74
C HIS A 133 17.07 -6.76 18.36
N ASP A 134 16.06 -7.65 18.36
CA ASP A 134 16.15 -8.93 19.02
C ASP A 134 16.84 -9.95 18.09
N GLU A 135 18.01 -10.42 18.52
CA GLU A 135 18.84 -11.37 17.77
C GLU A 135 18.08 -12.68 17.48
N ARG A 136 17.13 -13.07 18.33
CA ARG A 136 16.34 -14.32 18.19
C ARG A 136 15.59 -14.38 16.86
N TYR A 137 15.17 -13.24 16.33
CA TYR A 137 14.34 -13.17 15.12
C TYR A 137 15.13 -12.89 13.84
N LYS A 138 16.43 -12.62 13.91
CA LYS A 138 17.23 -12.30 12.71
C LYS A 138 17.21 -13.41 11.68
N ASP A 139 17.29 -14.67 12.12
CA ASP A 139 17.20 -15.86 11.27
C ASP A 139 15.82 -16.54 11.34
N ASP A 140 14.78 -15.91 11.91
CA ASP A 140 13.42 -16.46 11.89
C ASP A 140 12.73 -16.16 10.55
N LEU A 141 12.28 -17.23 9.87
CA LEU A 141 11.53 -17.13 8.61
C LEU A 141 10.19 -16.40 8.77
N ARG A 142 9.53 -16.52 9.94
CA ARG A 142 8.26 -15.84 10.23
C ARG A 142 8.46 -14.34 10.26
N PHE A 143 9.49 -13.87 10.95
CA PHE A 143 9.84 -12.46 11.02
C PHE A 143 10.25 -11.92 9.65
N LEU A 144 11.07 -12.67 8.91
CA LEU A 144 11.44 -12.29 7.55
C LEU A 144 10.21 -12.14 6.63
N LYS A 145 9.21 -13.02 6.73
CA LYS A 145 7.97 -12.87 5.95
C LYS A 145 7.25 -11.57 6.26
N VAL A 146 7.20 -11.15 7.53
CA VAL A 146 6.62 -9.85 7.92
C VAL A 146 7.35 -8.69 7.24
N TRP A 147 8.69 -8.72 7.23
CA TRP A 147 9.51 -7.72 6.53
C TRP A 147 9.25 -7.67 5.02
N LEU A 148 9.13 -8.83 4.37
CA LEU A 148 8.87 -8.91 2.94
C LEU A 148 7.47 -8.40 2.58
N GLU A 149 6.47 -8.69 3.41
CA GLU A 149 5.12 -8.12 3.27
C GLU A 149 5.13 -6.60 3.50
N TYR A 150 5.85 -6.11 4.51
CA TYR A 150 6.05 -4.67 4.72
C TYR A 150 6.68 -4.00 3.49
N ALA A 151 7.75 -4.59 2.95
CA ALA A 151 8.40 -4.09 1.74
C ALA A 151 7.47 -4.09 0.53
N GLY A 152 6.62 -5.11 0.36
CA GLY A 152 5.64 -5.18 -0.72
C GLY A 152 4.52 -4.14 -0.62
N ASN A 153 4.30 -3.53 0.55
CA ASN A 153 3.32 -2.46 0.74
C ASN A 153 3.92 -1.04 0.69
N CYS A 154 5.26 -0.92 0.66
CA CYS A 154 5.95 0.36 0.62
C CYS A 154 6.39 0.73 -0.80
N ALA A 155 6.27 2.01 -1.17
CA ALA A 155 6.80 2.52 -2.44
C ALA A 155 8.35 2.37 -2.50
N ASP A 156 9.02 2.68 -1.40
CA ASP A 156 10.49 2.64 -1.29
C ASP A 156 11.00 1.31 -0.71
N ALA A 157 10.56 0.21 -1.31
CA ALA A 157 10.95 -1.14 -0.87
C ALA A 157 12.48 -1.36 -0.84
N GLU A 158 13.24 -0.69 -1.70
CA GLU A 158 14.70 -0.81 -1.77
C GLU A 158 15.39 -0.33 -0.48
N VAL A 159 14.83 0.66 0.21
CA VAL A 159 15.34 1.14 1.50
C VAL A 159 15.21 0.05 2.56
N ILE A 160 14.11 -0.71 2.53
CA ILE A 160 13.85 -1.79 3.49
C ILE A 160 14.85 -2.93 3.27
N TYR A 161 15.08 -3.36 2.04
CA TYR A 161 16.10 -4.40 1.76
C TYR A 161 17.51 -3.96 2.16
N ARG A 162 17.88 -2.69 1.95
CA ARG A 162 19.18 -2.17 2.43
C ARG A 162 19.26 -2.17 3.96
N PHE A 163 18.16 -1.87 4.65
CA PHE A 163 18.10 -1.96 6.10
C PHE A 163 18.26 -3.41 6.60
N LEU A 164 17.62 -4.38 5.94
CA LEU A 164 17.77 -5.80 6.23
C LEU A 164 19.22 -6.27 5.99
N GLU A 165 19.85 -5.84 4.89
CA GLU A 165 21.25 -6.11 4.59
C GLU A 165 22.17 -5.58 5.68
N ALA A 166 22.01 -4.31 6.08
CA ALA A 166 22.82 -3.66 7.09
C ALA A 166 22.69 -4.32 8.48
N ASN A 167 21.49 -4.78 8.84
CA ASN A 167 21.23 -5.41 10.15
C ASN A 167 21.35 -6.94 10.13
N GLN A 168 21.75 -7.53 9.00
CA GLN A 168 21.94 -8.97 8.82
C GLN A 168 20.68 -9.81 9.11
N ILE A 169 19.50 -9.26 8.80
CA ILE A 169 18.21 -9.94 9.00
C ILE A 169 17.90 -10.81 7.79
N GLY A 170 17.64 -12.10 8.00
CA GLY A 170 17.16 -13.04 6.99
C GLY A 170 18.20 -13.50 5.99
N GLN A 171 19.50 -13.28 6.26
CA GLN A 171 20.58 -13.62 5.33
C GLN A 171 20.70 -15.13 5.06
N GLY A 172 20.24 -15.98 5.98
CA GLY A 172 20.21 -17.44 5.80
C GLY A 172 19.07 -17.97 4.91
N HIS A 173 18.12 -17.12 4.50
CA HIS A 173 16.89 -17.58 3.83
C HIS A 173 16.84 -17.17 2.35
N ALA A 174 16.60 -18.16 1.48
CA ALA A 174 16.52 -17.94 0.03
C ALA A 174 15.41 -16.94 -0.37
N ILE A 175 14.31 -16.90 0.40
CA ILE A 175 13.18 -16.00 0.14
C ILE A 175 13.58 -14.52 0.15
N TYR A 176 14.56 -14.14 0.97
CA TYR A 176 15.11 -12.78 1.00
C TYR A 176 15.72 -12.40 -0.34
N TYR A 177 16.67 -13.21 -0.84
CA TYR A 177 17.37 -12.95 -2.10
C TYR A 177 16.42 -13.02 -3.29
N MET A 178 15.52 -14.00 -3.32
CA MET A 178 14.50 -14.12 -4.36
C MET A 178 13.61 -12.88 -4.46
N ALA A 179 13.11 -12.38 -3.32
CA ALA A 179 12.24 -11.21 -3.29
C ALA A 179 13.00 -9.91 -3.60
N TYR A 180 14.24 -9.78 -3.10
CA TYR A 180 15.07 -8.61 -3.37
C TYR A 180 15.50 -8.52 -4.84
N ALA A 181 15.92 -9.65 -5.44
CA ALA A 181 16.26 -9.70 -6.85
C ALA A 181 15.05 -9.44 -7.75
N SER A 182 13.87 -9.98 -7.39
CA SER A 182 12.61 -9.68 -8.10
C SER A 182 12.25 -8.19 -8.07
N LEU A 183 12.49 -7.51 -6.93
CA LEU A 183 12.32 -6.06 -6.84
C LEU A 183 13.30 -5.33 -7.77
N MET A 184 14.58 -5.73 -7.82
CA MET A 184 15.56 -5.10 -8.70
C MET A 184 15.26 -5.35 -10.19
N GLU A 185 14.77 -6.54 -10.53
CA GLU A 185 14.29 -6.89 -11.87
C GLU A 185 13.12 -5.98 -12.29
N SER A 186 12.13 -5.77 -11.41
CA SER A 186 10.99 -4.87 -11.68
C SER A 186 11.40 -3.41 -11.90
N LYS A 187 12.52 -2.98 -11.28
CA LYS A 187 13.12 -1.65 -11.46
C LYS A 187 14.09 -1.58 -12.64
N ASN A 188 14.15 -2.62 -13.47
CA ASN A 188 15.07 -2.77 -14.60
C ASN A 188 16.57 -2.71 -14.22
N LYS A 189 16.93 -2.99 -12.96
CA LYS A 189 18.32 -3.02 -12.47
C LYS A 189 18.89 -4.44 -12.52
N LEU A 190 18.99 -5.02 -13.72
CA LEU A 190 19.33 -6.43 -13.92
C LEU A 190 20.70 -6.83 -13.34
N ARG A 191 21.72 -5.97 -13.46
CA ARG A 191 23.06 -6.22 -12.88
C ARG A 191 23.00 -6.44 -11.37
N LYS A 192 22.28 -5.58 -10.65
CA LYS A 192 22.10 -5.71 -9.20
C LYS A 192 21.30 -6.97 -8.83
N ALA A 193 20.29 -7.32 -9.62
CA ALA A 193 19.54 -8.54 -9.39
C ALA A 193 20.45 -9.78 -9.48
N ASN A 194 21.39 -9.80 -10.44
CA ASN A 194 22.40 -10.86 -10.57
C ASN A 194 23.30 -10.94 -9.33
N GLU A 195 23.87 -9.80 -8.91
CA GLU A 195 24.70 -9.71 -7.71
C GLU A 195 23.99 -10.26 -6.45
N ILE A 196 22.69 -9.97 -6.31
CA ILE A 196 21.88 -10.47 -5.18
C ILE A 196 21.69 -11.99 -5.24
N PHE A 197 21.47 -12.56 -6.42
CA PHE A 197 21.37 -14.01 -6.58
C PHE A 197 22.69 -14.70 -6.27
N ASP A 198 23.79 -14.20 -6.83
CA ASP A 198 25.13 -14.73 -6.58
C ASP A 198 25.48 -14.66 -5.09
N LEU A 199 25.14 -13.55 -4.41
CA LEU A 199 25.30 -13.40 -2.97
C LEU A 199 24.50 -14.43 -2.16
N GLY A 200 23.25 -14.70 -2.55
CA GLY A 200 22.41 -15.70 -1.89
C GLY A 200 22.93 -17.13 -2.05
N ILE A 201 23.49 -17.44 -3.23
CA ILE A 201 24.12 -18.73 -3.52
C ILE A 201 25.43 -18.87 -2.73
N ALA A 202 26.27 -17.84 -2.72
CA ALA A 202 27.52 -17.82 -1.96
C ALA A 202 27.28 -18.04 -0.45
N ARG A 203 26.19 -17.47 0.08
CA ARG A 203 25.77 -17.64 1.48
C ARG A 203 24.99 -18.95 1.75
N LYS A 204 24.76 -19.77 0.73
CA LYS A 204 24.02 -21.04 0.81
C LYS A 204 22.63 -20.90 1.47
N ALA A 205 21.89 -19.88 1.05
CA ALA A 205 20.60 -19.55 1.64
C ALA A 205 19.56 -20.68 1.41
N LYS A 206 18.81 -21.04 2.45
CA LYS A 206 17.88 -22.19 2.43
C LYS A 206 16.47 -21.76 2.02
N PRO A 207 15.73 -22.53 1.20
CA PRO A 207 16.17 -23.68 0.40
C PRO A 207 16.96 -23.28 -0.86
N LEU A 208 18.16 -23.83 -1.02
CA LEU A 208 19.12 -23.46 -2.07
C LEU A 208 18.64 -23.87 -3.47
N GLU A 209 18.09 -25.07 -3.60
CA GLU A 209 17.55 -25.59 -4.87
C GLU A 209 16.50 -24.64 -5.47
N LYS A 210 15.64 -24.07 -4.60
CA LYS A 210 14.62 -23.11 -5.02
C LYS A 210 15.25 -21.80 -5.46
N LEU A 211 16.31 -21.34 -4.80
CA LEU A 211 17.04 -20.14 -5.18
C LEU A 211 17.67 -20.29 -6.57
N GLU A 212 18.36 -21.41 -6.83
CA GLU A 212 18.99 -21.70 -8.11
C GLU A 212 17.97 -21.88 -9.23
N ALA A 213 16.83 -22.53 -8.95
CA ALA A 213 15.74 -22.66 -9.92
C ALA A 213 15.22 -21.26 -10.33
N VAL A 214 14.99 -20.38 -9.34
CA VAL A 214 14.53 -19.01 -9.60
C VAL A 214 15.61 -18.20 -10.33
N TYR A 215 16.88 -18.35 -9.98
CA TYR A 215 17.98 -17.68 -10.67
C TYR A 215 18.06 -18.07 -12.15
N ARG A 216 17.94 -19.37 -12.47
CA ARG A 216 17.86 -19.86 -13.86
C ARG A 216 16.70 -19.25 -14.63
N THR A 217 15.53 -19.11 -13.99
CA THR A 217 14.37 -18.45 -14.62
C THR A 217 14.62 -16.96 -14.86
N PHE A 218 15.26 -16.26 -13.92
CA PHE A 218 15.66 -14.86 -14.06
C PHE A 218 16.62 -14.67 -15.24
N LEU A 219 17.68 -15.50 -15.35
CA LEU A 219 18.63 -15.42 -16.45
C LEU A 219 17.93 -15.56 -17.80
N ARG A 220 17.03 -16.53 -17.94
CA ARG A 220 16.23 -16.72 -19.16
C ARG A 220 15.33 -15.52 -19.48
N ARG A 221 14.70 -14.90 -18.48
CA ARG A 221 13.90 -13.67 -18.68
C ARG A 221 14.78 -12.50 -19.11
N SER A 222 15.95 -12.36 -18.50
CA SER A 222 16.87 -11.25 -18.75
C SER A 222 17.49 -11.29 -20.15
N THR A 223 17.82 -12.48 -20.68
CA THR A 223 18.35 -12.63 -22.04
C THR A 223 17.29 -12.32 -23.09
N LYS A 224 16.08 -12.88 -22.93
CA LYS A 224 14.95 -12.62 -23.83
C LYS A 224 14.59 -11.13 -23.89
N LYS A 225 14.61 -10.44 -22.74
CA LYS A 225 14.35 -9.00 -22.69
C LYS A 225 15.39 -8.20 -23.47
N ARG A 226 16.67 -8.61 -23.42
CA ARG A 226 17.76 -7.95 -24.17
C ARG A 226 17.64 -8.18 -25.69
N GLU A 227 17.11 -9.32 -26.11
CA GLU A 227 16.85 -9.65 -27.52
C GLU A 227 15.60 -8.95 -28.09
N GLN A 228 14.63 -8.61 -27.23
CA GLN A 228 13.38 -7.96 -27.61
C GLN A 228 13.42 -6.43 -27.65
N GLU A 229 14.53 -5.77 -27.29
CA GLU A 229 14.69 -4.34 -27.58
C GLU A 229 14.70 -4.21 -29.12
N PRO A 230 13.60 -3.74 -29.74
CA PRO A 230 13.63 -3.57 -31.19
C PRO A 230 14.71 -2.53 -31.48
N ASP A 231 15.49 -2.79 -32.51
CA ASP A 231 16.34 -1.79 -33.14
C ASP A 231 15.42 -0.67 -33.65
N ASN A 232 15.10 0.28 -32.76
CA ASN A 232 14.29 1.46 -33.02
C ASN A 232 15.11 2.44 -33.86
N THR A 233 15.47 2.02 -35.08
CA THR A 233 16.06 2.87 -36.10
C THR A 233 15.03 3.37 -37.10
N ALA A 234 13.74 3.06 -36.92
CA ALA A 234 12.66 3.40 -37.84
C ALA A 234 11.43 4.00 -37.11
N ASP A 235 11.59 5.16 -36.46
CA ASP A 235 10.55 6.19 -36.28
C ASP A 235 11.13 7.34 -35.46
N ASP A 236 11.94 8.19 -36.10
CA ASP A 236 12.67 9.29 -35.44
C ASP A 236 12.13 10.69 -35.79
N ASP A 237 10.89 10.79 -36.27
CA ASP A 237 10.25 12.05 -36.70
C ASP A 237 9.46 12.76 -35.58
N LEU A 238 9.47 12.27 -34.34
CA LEU A 238 8.83 12.94 -33.21
C LEU A 238 9.77 13.96 -32.54
N PRO A 239 9.26 15.14 -32.11
CA PRO A 239 10.07 16.13 -31.40
C PRO A 239 10.68 15.55 -30.11
N LYS A 240 12.00 15.37 -30.11
CA LYS A 240 12.75 14.93 -28.92
C LYS A 240 12.81 16.06 -27.89
N ARG A 241 12.41 15.77 -26.65
CA ARG A 241 12.54 16.70 -25.52
C ARG A 241 14.02 16.95 -25.25
N SER A 242 14.48 18.17 -25.50
CA SER A 242 15.85 18.58 -25.20
C SER A 242 15.99 18.98 -23.73
N PHE A 243 17.10 18.56 -23.11
CA PHE A 243 17.42 18.94 -21.74
C PHE A 243 18.00 20.35 -21.72
N GLY A 244 17.40 21.26 -20.92
CA GLY A 244 17.91 22.63 -20.77
C GLY A 244 17.67 23.55 -21.96
N THR A 245 16.75 23.24 -22.88
CA THR A 245 16.39 24.18 -23.94
C THR A 245 15.73 25.42 -23.36
N ASN A 246 16.37 26.56 -23.59
CA ASN A 246 15.72 27.85 -23.51
C ASN A 246 14.53 27.81 -24.48
N LEU A 247 13.30 27.93 -23.96
CA LEU A 247 12.12 28.19 -24.77
C LEU A 247 12.37 29.50 -25.52
N LYS A 248 12.90 29.42 -26.74
CA LYS A 248 12.86 30.56 -27.66
C LYS A 248 11.39 30.74 -28.00
N ARG A 249 10.78 31.72 -27.34
CA ARG A 249 9.45 32.23 -27.67
C ARG A 249 9.59 32.99 -28.98
N ASP A 250 9.42 32.30 -30.10
CA ASP A 250 9.18 32.89 -31.41
C ASP A 250 8.72 31.74 -32.32
N GLU A 251 7.61 31.78 -33.07
CA GLU A 251 6.85 32.90 -33.64
C GLU A 251 5.38 32.45 -33.79
N ASN A 252 4.43 33.11 -33.10
CA ASN A 252 2.99 33.24 -33.42
C ASN A 252 2.15 33.45 -32.16
N ARG A 253 2.34 34.60 -31.51
CA ARG A 253 1.19 35.26 -30.88
C ARG A 253 1.51 36.72 -30.60
N ASN A 254 1.02 37.54 -31.52
CA ASN A 254 0.77 38.95 -31.30
C ASN A 254 -0.17 39.08 -30.07
N GLN A 255 0.38 39.35 -28.89
CA GLN A 255 -0.30 40.02 -27.78
C GLN A 255 0.64 40.30 -26.61
N GLN A 256 0.67 41.59 -26.29
CA GLN A 256 1.25 42.25 -25.13
C GLN A 256 1.14 41.43 -23.84
N ALA A 257 2.29 41.21 -23.19
CA ALA A 257 2.41 41.22 -21.73
C ALA A 257 3.89 41.37 -21.39
N GLY A 258 4.23 42.54 -20.85
CA GLY A 258 5.55 42.84 -20.31
C GLY A 258 5.87 42.05 -19.04
N ASN A 259 7.15 42.12 -18.69
CA ASN A 259 7.82 41.53 -17.53
C ASN A 259 8.15 40.03 -17.61
N SER A 260 9.26 39.74 -18.28
CA SER A 260 10.19 38.75 -17.76
C SER A 260 11.61 39.29 -17.91
N GLN A 261 12.13 39.91 -16.85
CA GLN A 261 13.56 40.18 -16.72
C GLN A 261 14.26 38.85 -16.41
N LEU A 262 14.58 38.09 -17.43
CA LEU A 262 15.64 37.07 -17.34
C LEU A 262 16.97 37.81 -17.51
N GLY A 263 17.52 38.26 -16.38
CA GLY A 263 18.84 38.86 -16.34
C GLY A 263 19.89 37.90 -16.93
N ARG A 264 20.72 38.41 -17.85
CA ARG A 264 21.95 37.73 -18.26
C ARG A 264 22.76 37.40 -17.00
N PRO A 265 23.27 36.17 -16.82
CA PRO A 265 24.20 35.92 -15.73
C PRO A 265 25.48 36.69 -16.03
N ARG A 266 25.79 37.71 -15.23
CA ARG A 266 27.17 38.19 -15.11
C ARG A 266 27.96 37.04 -14.51
N ALA A 267 28.99 36.58 -15.22
CA ALA A 267 29.95 35.65 -14.66
C ALA A 267 30.66 36.35 -13.49
N LEU A 268 30.22 36.06 -12.26
CA LEU A 268 30.97 36.42 -11.07
C LEU A 268 32.21 35.51 -11.06
N GLN A 269 33.37 36.09 -11.34
CA GLN A 269 34.64 35.41 -11.10
C GLN A 269 34.72 35.04 -9.63
N ARG A 270 34.93 33.75 -9.37
CA ARG A 270 35.05 33.20 -8.03
C ARG A 270 36.38 33.64 -7.43
N ILE A 271 36.34 34.65 -6.56
CA ILE A 271 37.50 35.08 -5.77
C ILE A 271 37.50 34.23 -4.50
N ASP A 272 37.96 32.98 -4.58
CA ASP A 272 38.23 32.16 -3.40
C ASP A 272 39.73 31.85 -3.37
N ALA A 273 40.47 32.50 -2.47
CA ALA A 273 41.91 32.35 -2.26
C ALA A 273 42.28 31.15 -1.37
N ASN A 274 41.53 30.04 -1.46
CA ASN A 274 41.83 28.82 -0.71
C ASN A 274 42.27 27.70 -1.66
N ARG A 275 43.40 27.06 -1.33
CA ARG A 275 44.02 26.00 -2.13
C ARG A 275 43.01 24.88 -2.38
N PRO A 276 42.61 24.59 -3.64
CA PRO A 276 41.61 23.58 -3.91
C PRO A 276 42.15 22.20 -3.55
N LEU A 277 41.37 21.45 -2.76
CA LEU A 277 41.63 20.03 -2.52
C LEU A 277 41.42 19.27 -3.84
N SER A 278 42.42 18.48 -4.25
CA SER A 278 42.30 17.62 -5.42
C SER A 278 41.30 16.49 -5.12
N VAL A 279 40.20 16.46 -5.85
CA VAL A 279 39.26 15.34 -5.83
C VAL A 279 39.99 14.11 -6.39
N TYR A 280 39.98 13.01 -5.65
CA TYR A 280 40.57 11.75 -6.08
C TYR A 280 39.96 11.34 -7.43
N LYS A 281 40.81 11.26 -8.46
CA LYS A 281 40.41 10.81 -9.79
C LYS A 281 40.95 9.40 -9.98
N GLU A 282 40.03 8.45 -9.99
CA GLU A 282 40.35 7.03 -10.18
C GLU A 282 40.66 6.79 -11.67
N GLU A 283 41.90 7.05 -12.09
CA GLU A 283 42.34 6.98 -13.50
C GLU A 283 42.90 5.60 -13.92
N ARG A 284 42.88 4.58 -13.05
CA ARG A 284 43.39 3.25 -13.41
C ARG A 284 42.39 2.13 -13.10
N PRO A 285 41.75 1.53 -14.11
CA PRO A 285 41.36 0.14 -14.01
C PRO A 285 42.66 -0.67 -14.15
N LEU A 286 43.27 -1.06 -13.04
CA LEU A 286 44.39 -2.01 -13.07
C LEU A 286 43.91 -3.30 -13.77
N PRO A 287 44.56 -3.75 -14.84
CA PRO A 287 44.30 -5.08 -15.36
C PRO A 287 44.91 -6.08 -14.36
N ASN A 288 44.15 -7.10 -13.98
CA ASN A 288 44.61 -8.25 -13.19
C ASN A 288 44.69 -8.10 -11.65
N GLN A 289 43.63 -7.61 -11.01
CA GLN A 289 43.17 -8.21 -9.74
C GLN A 289 41.75 -8.73 -9.97
N GLY A 290 41.60 -10.06 -9.99
CA GLY A 290 40.30 -10.69 -10.10
C GLY A 290 39.37 -10.25 -8.97
N LEU A 291 38.11 -9.97 -9.30
CA LEU A 291 36.92 -10.02 -8.43
C LEU A 291 36.96 -9.39 -7.02
N ASP A 292 37.99 -8.64 -6.63
CA ASP A 292 38.12 -7.98 -5.33
C ASP A 292 38.04 -6.46 -5.44
N GLY A 293 37.22 -5.98 -6.38
CA GLY A 293 36.61 -4.65 -6.32
C GLY A 293 35.48 -4.57 -5.28
N VAL A 294 35.54 -5.38 -4.22
CA VAL A 294 34.79 -5.15 -2.99
C VAL A 294 35.38 -3.89 -2.40
N ARG A 295 34.93 -2.75 -2.93
CA ARG A 295 34.94 -1.46 -2.25
C ARG A 295 34.66 -1.79 -0.79
N ASN A 296 35.62 -1.53 0.09
CA ASN A 296 35.52 -1.71 1.53
C ASN A 296 34.28 -0.95 2.01
N LYS A 297 33.12 -1.59 1.84
CA LYS A 297 31.89 -1.29 2.53
C LYS A 297 32.13 -1.98 3.86
N GLU A 298 33.11 -1.42 4.59
CA GLU A 298 33.29 -1.73 6.00
C GLU A 298 31.90 -1.72 6.59
N ASN A 299 31.62 -2.76 7.38
CA ASN A 299 30.39 -2.99 8.11
C ASN A 299 30.11 -1.81 9.05
N ASN A 300 29.82 -0.65 8.49
CA ASN A 300 29.42 0.56 9.18
C ASN A 300 27.93 0.36 9.45
N THR A 301 27.68 -0.61 10.32
CA THR A 301 26.42 -1.16 10.83
C THR A 301 25.73 -0.12 11.73
N SER A 302 25.67 1.12 11.27
CA SER A 302 25.10 2.24 12.03
C SER A 302 23.75 2.66 11.47
N TRP A 303 23.11 1.86 10.60
CA TRP A 303 21.71 2.10 10.26
C TRP A 303 20.78 1.57 11.35
N ARG A 304 20.75 2.30 12.48
CA ARG A 304 20.03 1.93 13.70
C ARG A 304 18.54 2.27 13.68
N THR A 305 18.02 2.92 12.66
CA THR A 305 16.58 3.24 12.62
C THR A 305 16.10 3.36 11.19
N LEU A 306 15.02 2.64 10.88
CA LEU A 306 14.25 2.82 9.66
C LEU A 306 13.11 3.81 9.96
N PRO A 307 13.10 5.02 9.37
CA PRO A 307 11.99 5.98 9.55
C PRO A 307 10.68 5.41 9.00
N THR A 308 9.55 5.90 9.51
CA THR A 308 8.22 5.45 9.08
C THR A 308 8.03 5.70 7.58
N GLN A 309 7.12 4.96 6.93
CA GLN A 309 6.80 5.27 5.52
C GLN A 309 6.33 6.72 5.35
N ALA A 310 5.54 7.22 6.30
CA ALA A 310 5.05 8.59 6.29
C ALA A 310 6.20 9.60 6.39
N ASP A 311 7.20 9.36 7.25
CA ASP A 311 8.34 10.26 7.42
C ASP A 311 9.23 10.33 6.19
N ARG A 312 9.43 9.19 5.50
CA ARG A 312 10.26 9.12 4.29
C ARG A 312 9.66 9.94 3.15
N ASN A 313 8.33 9.99 3.04
CA ASN A 313 7.62 10.59 1.92
C ASN A 313 6.87 11.88 2.29
N LYS A 314 7.13 12.44 3.48
CA LYS A 314 6.42 13.63 4.00
C LYS A 314 6.56 14.87 3.11
N GLU A 315 7.68 15.02 2.40
CA GLU A 315 7.91 16.15 1.48
C GLU A 315 7.36 15.90 0.08
N ASN A 316 7.15 14.63 -0.29
CA ASN A 316 6.60 14.24 -1.60
C ASN A 316 5.06 14.22 -1.62
N SER A 317 4.42 14.26 -0.45
CA SER A 317 2.97 14.19 -0.28
C SER A 317 2.46 15.40 0.49
N MET A 318 1.57 16.17 -0.12
CA MET A 318 0.93 17.28 0.58
C MET A 318 -0.11 16.77 1.59
N MET A 319 -0.21 17.43 2.74
CA MET A 319 -1.24 17.10 3.74
C MET A 319 -2.66 17.39 3.17
N PRO A 320 -3.65 16.52 3.45
CA PRO A 320 -5.01 16.72 2.98
C PRO A 320 -5.59 18.06 3.46
N THR A 321 -5.98 18.92 2.52
CA THR A 321 -6.64 20.20 2.80
C THR A 321 -8.16 20.01 2.84
N LYS A 322 -8.89 20.81 3.65
CA LYS A 322 -10.36 20.76 3.71
C LYS A 322 -10.94 21.07 2.33
N TRP A 323 -11.77 20.16 1.79
CA TRP A 323 -12.42 20.28 0.47
C TRP A 323 -13.13 21.63 0.24
N THR A 324 -13.68 22.23 1.29
CA THR A 324 -14.42 23.51 1.24
C THR A 324 -13.54 24.75 1.06
N SER A 325 -12.20 24.62 1.11
CA SER A 325 -11.28 25.76 1.10
C SER A 325 -10.88 26.19 -0.32
N HIS A 326 -11.00 25.29 -1.29
CA HIS A 326 -10.83 25.64 -2.70
C HIS A 326 -12.14 26.16 -3.28
N LYS A 327 -12.34 27.48 -3.19
CA LYS A 327 -13.31 28.16 -4.03
C LYS A 327 -12.77 28.07 -5.47
N ILE A 328 -13.41 27.27 -6.33
CA ILE A 328 -13.18 27.35 -7.78
C ILE A 328 -13.42 28.82 -8.14
N PRO A 329 -12.42 29.53 -8.71
CA PRO A 329 -12.63 30.91 -9.14
C PRO A 329 -13.72 30.88 -10.20
N ARG A 330 -14.95 31.27 -9.83
CA ARG A 330 -15.96 31.61 -10.82
C ARG A 330 -15.37 32.80 -11.55
N LYS A 331 -14.99 32.60 -12.82
CA LYS A 331 -14.47 33.65 -13.68
C LYS A 331 -15.60 34.67 -13.87
N ILE A 332 -15.73 35.63 -12.96
CA ILE A 332 -16.57 36.82 -13.13
C ILE A 332 -15.80 37.71 -14.09
N GLY A 333 -15.73 37.27 -15.35
CA GLY A 333 -15.39 38.15 -16.45
C GLY A 333 -16.67 38.90 -16.78
N ALA A 334 -16.70 40.20 -16.50
CA ALA A 334 -17.60 41.11 -17.16
C ALA A 334 -17.34 41.01 -18.67
N ARG A 335 -18.09 40.14 -19.35
CA ARG A 335 -18.27 40.18 -20.79
C ARG A 335 -19.62 40.83 -21.00
N GLY A 336 -19.62 41.96 -21.69
CA GLY A 336 -20.81 42.68 -22.10
C GLY A 336 -21.81 41.73 -22.75
N ALA A 337 -23.08 42.08 -22.57
CA ALA A 337 -24.23 41.36 -23.07
C ALA A 337 -24.03 40.85 -24.50
N VAL A 338 -23.85 39.53 -24.63
CA VAL A 338 -24.15 38.80 -25.85
C VAL A 338 -25.02 37.64 -25.41
N GLN A 339 -26.25 37.65 -25.89
CA GLN A 339 -27.26 36.65 -25.61
C GLN A 339 -26.74 35.28 -26.05
N SER A 340 -26.52 34.39 -25.08
CA SER A 340 -26.18 32.99 -25.35
C SER A 340 -27.45 32.28 -25.79
N THR A 341 -27.58 32.05 -27.09
CA THR A 341 -28.59 31.17 -27.65
C THR A 341 -28.38 29.74 -27.17
N ARG A 342 -29.36 29.25 -26.39
CA ARG A 342 -29.83 27.86 -26.28
C ARG A 342 -28.74 26.78 -26.11
N THR A 343 -28.51 26.37 -24.88
CA THR A 343 -28.07 25.00 -24.56
C THR A 343 -29.22 24.33 -23.81
N SER A 344 -29.72 23.23 -24.38
CA SER A 344 -30.83 22.42 -23.88
C SER A 344 -30.73 22.16 -22.37
N SER A 345 -31.71 22.67 -21.62
CA SER A 345 -31.97 22.23 -20.25
C SER A 345 -32.34 20.75 -20.30
N ILE A 346 -31.66 19.93 -19.50
CA ILE A 346 -32.05 18.52 -19.29
C ILE A 346 -33.46 18.55 -18.69
N GLU A 347 -34.43 18.03 -19.42
CA GLU A 347 -35.79 17.86 -18.92
C GLU A 347 -35.80 16.72 -17.91
N VAL A 348 -35.92 17.08 -16.63
CA VAL A 348 -36.18 16.11 -15.58
C VAL A 348 -37.66 15.74 -15.69
N PHE A 349 -37.95 14.55 -16.18
CA PHE A 349 -39.32 14.02 -16.17
C PHE A 349 -39.77 13.84 -14.73
N VAL A 350 -40.74 14.67 -14.32
CA VAL A 350 -41.47 14.53 -13.06
C VAL A 350 -42.66 13.61 -13.35
N GLU A 351 -42.78 12.48 -12.66
CA GLU A 351 -43.91 11.57 -12.82
C GLU A 351 -45.23 12.27 -12.52
N GLU A 352 -46.17 12.16 -13.48
CA GLU A 352 -47.51 12.74 -13.47
C GLU A 352 -48.40 11.99 -12.46
N GLY A 353 -48.14 12.24 -11.18
CA GLY A 353 -48.88 11.65 -10.05
C GLY A 353 -48.63 12.34 -8.70
N THR A 354 -47.76 13.35 -8.65
CA THR A 354 -47.49 14.13 -7.44
C THR A 354 -47.90 15.58 -7.63
N ALA A 355 -49.19 15.80 -7.95
CA ALA A 355 -49.81 17.11 -7.82
C ALA A 355 -49.94 17.46 -6.32
N GLN A 356 -48.92 18.15 -5.82
CA GLN A 356 -49.02 19.27 -4.87
C GLN A 356 -49.93 19.09 -3.64
N GLU A 357 -49.36 18.56 -2.54
CA GLU A 357 -49.72 19.06 -1.21
C GLU A 357 -48.59 20.01 -0.75
N PRO A 358 -48.88 21.25 -0.33
CA PRO A 358 -47.86 22.10 0.27
C PRO A 358 -47.36 21.43 1.55
N ALA A 359 -46.06 21.09 1.55
CA ALA A 359 -45.39 20.47 2.68
C ALA A 359 -45.63 21.28 3.97
N ARG A 360 -46.41 20.70 4.90
CA ARG A 360 -46.46 21.18 6.29
C ARG A 360 -45.06 21.06 6.89
N PRO A 361 -44.56 22.07 7.63
CA PRO A 361 -43.27 21.99 8.28
C PRO A 361 -43.30 20.90 9.37
N VAL A 362 -42.70 19.75 9.06
CA VAL A 362 -42.52 18.65 10.01
C VAL A 362 -41.47 19.07 11.05
N PRO A 363 -41.74 18.98 12.36
CA PRO A 363 -40.75 19.30 13.39
C PRO A 363 -39.56 18.35 13.27
N LYS A 364 -38.35 18.92 13.30
CA LYS A 364 -37.07 18.20 13.25
C LYS A 364 -37.05 17.13 14.35
N SER A 365 -37.15 15.86 13.98
CA SER A 365 -36.94 14.76 14.90
C SER A 365 -35.46 14.70 15.32
N PRO A 366 -35.12 14.30 16.57
CA PRO A 366 -33.77 14.44 17.11
C PRO A 366 -32.81 13.32 16.71
N LYS A 367 -33.20 12.39 15.82
CA LYS A 367 -32.38 11.21 15.52
C LYS A 367 -31.37 11.54 14.41
N PRO A 368 -30.05 11.43 14.65
CA PRO A 368 -29.06 11.76 13.63
C PRO A 368 -29.10 10.71 12.51
N SER A 369 -29.30 11.19 11.28
CA SER A 369 -29.08 10.43 10.04
C SER A 369 -27.73 9.69 10.08
N VAL A 370 -27.70 8.44 9.61
CA VAL A 370 -26.52 7.56 9.52
C VAL A 370 -25.32 8.24 8.82
N LEU A 371 -25.58 9.18 7.89
CA LEU A 371 -24.55 10.00 7.25
C LEU A 371 -23.86 10.97 8.22
N LYS A 372 -24.59 11.53 9.20
CA LYS A 372 -24.02 12.39 10.24
C LYS A 372 -23.19 11.59 11.24
N LEU A 373 -23.56 10.33 11.52
CA LEU A 373 -22.78 9.45 12.40
C LEU A 373 -21.44 9.06 11.75
N ARG A 374 -21.44 8.68 10.46
CA ARG A 374 -20.20 8.42 9.68
C ARG A 374 -19.32 9.67 9.55
N GLN A 375 -19.92 10.85 9.42
CA GLN A 375 -19.17 12.11 9.43
C GLN A 375 -18.64 12.47 10.82
N ALA A 376 -19.35 12.14 11.91
CA ALA A 376 -18.91 12.40 13.27
C ALA A 376 -17.74 11.49 13.67
N THR A 377 -17.81 10.19 13.36
CA THR A 377 -16.73 9.23 13.66
C THR A 377 -15.47 9.51 12.83
N SER A 378 -15.63 9.84 11.54
CA SER A 378 -14.49 10.24 10.70
C SER A 378 -13.88 11.59 11.12
N LYS A 379 -14.68 12.54 11.62
CA LYS A 379 -14.17 13.79 12.20
C LYS A 379 -13.47 13.55 13.54
N SER A 380 -13.94 12.60 14.34
CA SER A 380 -13.32 12.22 15.61
C SER A 380 -11.95 11.59 15.41
N LEU A 381 -11.84 10.63 14.49
CA LEU A 381 -10.57 9.98 14.13
C LEU A 381 -9.57 10.97 13.52
N LYS A 382 -10.04 11.94 12.72
CA LYS A 382 -9.18 13.01 12.18
C LYS A 382 -8.65 13.95 13.26
N LYS A 383 -9.47 14.31 14.25
CA LYS A 383 -9.02 15.11 15.39
C LYS A 383 -8.03 14.34 16.27
N GLU A 384 -8.29 13.07 16.53
CA GLU A 384 -7.41 12.22 17.33
C GLU A 384 -6.05 12.01 16.65
N THR A 385 -6.04 11.79 15.33
CA THR A 385 -4.80 11.70 14.55
C THR A 385 -4.03 13.02 14.45
N GLU A 386 -4.71 14.17 14.42
CA GLU A 386 -4.06 15.49 14.52
C GLU A 386 -3.44 15.70 15.92
N LEU A 387 -4.16 15.35 16.99
CA LEU A 387 -3.66 15.49 18.36
C LEU A 387 -2.50 14.53 18.69
N LEU A 388 -2.47 13.33 18.10
CA LEU A 388 -1.33 12.40 18.20
C LEU A 388 -0.14 12.85 17.36
N LYS A 389 -0.35 13.64 16.29
CA LYS A 389 0.74 14.26 15.52
C LYS A 389 1.40 15.41 16.27
N GLU A 390 0.62 16.22 16.99
CA GLU A 390 1.17 17.32 17.79
C GLU A 390 1.86 16.83 19.07
N ASN A 391 1.35 15.76 19.69
CA ASN A 391 1.94 15.22 20.91
C ASN A 391 1.88 13.68 20.90
N PRO A 392 2.93 13.02 20.36
CA PRO A 392 2.92 11.57 20.11
C PRO A 392 2.86 10.72 21.38
N LEU A 393 3.10 11.31 22.55
CA LEU A 393 3.02 10.64 23.85
C LEU A 393 1.78 11.06 24.67
N ARG A 394 0.81 11.74 24.06
CA ARG A 394 -0.37 12.30 24.74
C ARG A 394 -1.22 11.27 25.50
N ASN A 395 -1.19 10.01 25.09
CA ASN A 395 -1.96 8.93 25.72
C ASN A 395 -1.09 8.08 26.67
N PHE A 396 0.16 8.47 26.94
CA PHE A 396 1.05 7.75 27.84
C PHE A 396 1.18 8.54 29.16
N PRO A 397 0.80 7.96 30.32
CA PRO A 397 1.01 8.61 31.59
C PRO A 397 2.51 8.72 31.91
N LEU A 398 2.93 9.88 32.42
CA LEU A 398 4.33 10.20 32.78
C LEU A 398 4.91 9.32 33.92
N SER A 399 4.16 8.34 34.41
CA SER A 399 4.61 7.38 35.43
C SER A 399 5.45 6.23 34.88
N SER A 400 5.59 6.09 33.56
CA SER A 400 6.31 4.97 32.93
C SER A 400 7.78 5.27 32.56
N LEU A 401 8.34 6.37 33.06
CA LEU A 401 9.78 6.67 33.01
C LEU A 401 10.34 6.71 34.42
N ARG A 402 10.52 5.54 35.02
CA ARG A 402 11.47 5.32 36.13
C ARG A 402 12.13 3.97 35.99
#